data_AF-A0A117UUM1-F1
#
_entry.id   AF-A0A117UUM1-F1
#
_cell.length_a   1.000
_cell.length_b   1.000
_cell.length_c   1.000
_cell.angle_alpha   90.00
_cell.angle_beta   90.00
_cell.angle_gamma   90.00
#
_symmetry.space_group_name_H-M   'P 1'
#
loop_
_entity.id
_entity.type
_entity.pdbx_description
1 polymer ?
#
loop_
_entity_poly.entity_id
_entity_poly.type
_entity_poly.pdbx_seq_one_letter_code
_entity_poly.pdbx_strand_id
1 'polypeptide(L)'
;MRRLILAPLSMTAFTLAGCAHSTPPAIEVRTERVEVPVPVPCIKASDVPGVPPRVGDKLTGNAVSDADLLAADALRLSSALDQAMALISGCVEK
;
A
#
# COMPACT_ATOMS: atom_id res chain seq x y z
N MET A 1 -93.70 -8.84 -32.63
CA MET A 1 -93.07 -8.42 -31.36
C MET A 1 -91.82 -9.28 -31.16
N ARG A 2 -90.72 -8.87 -30.50
CA ARG A 2 -90.09 -7.55 -30.28
C ARG A 2 -88.64 -7.81 -29.85
N ARG A 3 -87.68 -7.32 -30.64
CA ARG A 3 -86.25 -7.07 -30.33
C ARG A 3 -85.29 -8.25 -30.05
N LEU A 4 -84.28 -8.25 -30.92
CA LEU A 4 -82.89 -8.71 -30.78
C LEU A 4 -82.08 -7.91 -29.71
N ILE A 5 -80.84 -8.37 -29.51
CA ILE A 5 -79.60 -7.76 -28.96
C ILE A 5 -79.37 -7.61 -27.43
N LEU A 6 -78.12 -7.98 -27.07
CA LEU A 6 -77.15 -7.36 -26.14
C LEU A 6 -76.79 -8.10 -24.83
N ALA A 7 -75.46 -8.26 -24.65
CA ALA A 7 -74.79 -8.91 -23.52
C ALA A 7 -74.50 -7.96 -22.35
N PRO A 8 -74.40 -8.51 -21.12
CA PRO A 8 -73.39 -8.18 -20.10
C PRO A 8 -72.71 -9.48 -19.56
N LEU A 9 -71.64 -9.51 -18.74
CA LEU A 9 -70.76 -8.48 -18.15
C LEU A 9 -69.38 -9.11 -17.78
N SER A 10 -68.32 -8.31 -17.81
CA SER A 10 -67.09 -8.39 -16.96
C SER A 10 -66.50 -9.75 -16.53
N MET A 11 -65.38 -10.17 -17.14
CA MET A 11 -64.42 -11.10 -16.54
C MET A 11 -62.96 -10.78 -16.92
N THR A 12 -62.49 -9.54 -16.64
CA THR A 12 -61.08 -9.12 -16.83
C THR A 12 -60.81 -7.80 -16.10
N ALA A 13 -60.35 -7.84 -14.84
CA ALA A 13 -60.06 -6.62 -14.06
C ALA A 13 -58.96 -6.75 -12.98
N PHE A 14 -58.00 -7.69 -13.11
CA PHE A 14 -56.98 -7.95 -12.07
C PHE A 14 -55.57 -8.26 -12.62
N THR A 15 -55.12 -7.56 -13.66
CA THR A 15 -53.81 -7.84 -14.30
C THR A 15 -52.90 -6.61 -14.55
N LEU A 16 -53.18 -5.44 -13.97
CA LEU A 16 -52.38 -4.21 -14.20
C LEU A 16 -51.62 -3.64 -12.98
N ALA A 17 -51.59 -4.34 -11.83
CA ALA A 17 -50.84 -3.89 -10.64
C ALA A 17 -49.33 -4.24 -10.65
N GLY A 18 -48.76 -4.65 -11.79
CA GLY A 18 -47.41 -5.23 -11.87
C GLY A 18 -46.31 -4.36 -12.48
N CYS A 19 -46.63 -3.25 -13.16
CA CYS A 19 -45.66 -2.50 -14.00
C CYS A 19 -45.55 -1.02 -13.62
N ALA A 20 -45.36 -0.72 -12.33
CA ALA A 20 -45.21 0.64 -11.84
C ALA A 20 -44.10 0.79 -10.78
N HIS A 21 -42.98 0.07 -10.93
CA HIS A 21 -41.72 0.33 -10.21
C HIS A 21 -40.51 -0.14 -11.04
N SER A 22 -40.15 0.65 -12.06
CA SER A 22 -38.76 0.72 -12.54
C SER A 22 -38.16 2.01 -12.01
N THR A 23 -37.75 2.02 -10.75
CA THR A 23 -36.76 3.01 -10.31
C THR A 23 -35.54 2.87 -11.22
N PRO A 24 -35.05 3.96 -11.85
CA PRO A 24 -33.78 3.90 -12.55
C PRO A 24 -32.71 3.37 -11.59
N PRO A 25 -31.76 2.54 -12.04
CA PRO A 25 -30.67 2.09 -11.17
C PRO A 25 -29.98 3.31 -10.59
N ALA A 26 -30.02 3.45 -9.26
CA ALA A 26 -29.42 4.58 -8.58
C ALA A 26 -27.90 4.54 -8.81
N ILE A 27 -27.40 5.50 -9.59
CA ILE A 27 -25.97 5.60 -9.89
C ILE A 27 -25.27 6.14 -8.63
N GLU A 28 -24.85 5.25 -7.74
CA GLU A 28 -23.97 5.61 -6.63
C GLU A 28 -22.61 6.05 -7.17
N VAL A 29 -22.37 7.36 -7.22
CA VAL A 29 -21.04 7.91 -7.45
C VAL A 29 -20.21 7.70 -6.20
N ARG A 30 -19.41 6.63 -6.17
CA ARG A 30 -18.42 6.37 -5.13
C ARG A 30 -17.09 7.02 -5.50
N THR A 31 -16.60 7.90 -4.63
CA THR A 31 -15.23 8.41 -4.69
C THR A 31 -14.31 7.47 -3.93
N GLU A 32 -13.53 6.68 -4.65
CA GLU A 32 -12.46 5.86 -4.05
C GLU A 32 -11.17 6.67 -3.94
N ARG A 33 -10.55 6.65 -2.76
CA ARG A 33 -9.20 7.20 -2.57
C ARG A 33 -8.20 6.12 -2.96
N VAL A 34 -7.48 6.34 -4.05
CA VAL A 34 -6.31 5.52 -4.42
C VAL A 34 -5.06 6.20 -3.86
N GLU A 35 -4.33 5.51 -2.98
CA GLU A 35 -3.04 5.97 -2.50
C GLU A 35 -1.97 5.67 -3.56
N VAL A 36 -1.48 6.72 -4.21
CA VAL A 36 -0.41 6.62 -5.21
C VAL A 36 0.93 6.83 -4.52
N PRO A 37 1.91 5.92 -4.67
CA PRO A 37 3.24 6.08 -4.08
C PRO A 37 3.90 7.38 -4.55
N VAL A 38 4.19 8.28 -3.61
CA VAL A 38 4.91 9.53 -3.90
C VAL A 38 6.39 9.19 -4.15
N PRO A 39 6.99 9.54 -5.31
CA PRO A 39 8.39 9.31 -5.58
C PRO A 39 9.29 9.88 -4.47
N VAL A 40 10.32 9.13 -4.07
CA VAL A 40 11.38 9.60 -3.17
C VAL A 40 12.61 9.92 -4.03
N PRO A 41 13.26 11.08 -3.87
CA PRO A 41 14.50 11.36 -4.60
C PRO A 41 15.60 10.36 -4.20
N CYS A 42 16.28 9.78 -5.19
CA CYS A 42 17.40 8.87 -4.93
C CYS A 42 18.56 9.61 -4.26
N ILE A 43 19.11 9.01 -3.20
CA ILE A 43 20.37 9.42 -2.58
C ILE A 43 21.51 9.29 -3.58
N LYS A 44 22.53 10.17 -3.53
CA LYS A 44 23.68 10.07 -4.43
C LYS A 44 24.57 8.91 -4.00
N ALA A 45 25.18 8.23 -4.96
CA ALA A 45 26.13 7.14 -4.68
C ALA A 45 27.34 7.59 -3.84
N SER A 46 27.69 8.88 -3.86
CA SER A 46 28.73 9.50 -3.01
C SER A 46 28.39 9.51 -1.52
N ASP A 47 27.11 9.46 -1.18
CA ASP A 47 26.61 9.69 0.17
C ASP A 47 26.43 8.35 0.91
N VAL A 48 26.41 7.23 0.18
CA VAL A 48 26.33 5.87 0.72
C VAL A 48 27.64 5.53 1.45
N PRO A 49 27.61 5.23 2.77
CA PRO A 49 28.83 4.93 3.51
C PRO A 49 29.50 3.65 2.99
N GLY A 50 30.83 3.73 2.77
CA GLY A 50 31.63 2.58 2.36
C GLY A 50 31.75 1.54 3.47
N VAL A 51 31.84 0.26 3.09
CA VAL A 51 32.08 -0.84 4.04
C VAL A 51 33.48 -0.70 4.65
N PRO A 52 33.64 -0.65 6.00
CA PRO A 52 34.95 -0.58 6.63
C PRO A 52 35.86 -1.77 6.28
N PRO A 53 37.20 -1.58 6.20
CA PRO A 53 38.13 -2.68 5.95
C PRO A 53 38.12 -3.69 7.09
N ARG A 54 37.88 -4.97 6.78
CA ARG A 54 37.87 -6.06 7.76
C ARG A 54 39.23 -6.20 8.46
N VAL A 55 39.20 -6.51 9.75
CA VAL A 55 40.43 -6.73 10.56
C VAL A 55 40.84 -8.20 10.71
N GLY A 56 40.11 -9.16 10.12
CA GLY A 56 40.32 -10.60 10.30
C GLY A 56 41.76 -11.06 10.07
N ASP A 57 42.41 -10.60 8.99
CA ASP A 57 43.80 -10.96 8.64
C ASP A 57 44.86 -10.34 9.59
N LYS A 58 44.42 -9.52 10.56
CA LYS A 58 45.26 -8.88 11.58
C LYS A 58 45.09 -9.52 12.97
N LEU A 59 44.13 -10.43 13.14
CA LEU A 59 43.91 -11.13 14.40
C LEU A 59 44.99 -12.17 14.62
N THR A 60 45.49 -12.24 15.85
CA THR A 60 46.64 -13.08 16.23
C THR A 60 46.25 -14.31 17.04
N GLY A 61 45.01 -14.36 17.52
CA GLY A 61 44.54 -15.33 18.52
C GLY A 61 44.90 -14.93 19.96
N ASN A 62 45.62 -13.82 20.17
CA ASN A 62 45.85 -13.26 21.49
C ASN A 62 44.71 -12.31 21.87
N ALA A 63 43.89 -12.76 22.82
CA ALA A 63 42.69 -12.03 23.24
C ALA A 63 42.94 -10.59 23.73
N VAL A 64 44.13 -10.28 24.27
CA VAL A 64 44.44 -8.94 24.78
C VAL A 64 44.73 -7.97 23.64
N SER A 65 45.58 -8.34 22.68
CA SER A 65 45.88 -7.49 21.52
C SER A 65 44.75 -7.45 20.49
N ASP A 66 44.03 -8.56 20.34
CA ASP A 66 42.93 -8.66 19.37
C ASP A 66 41.69 -7.87 19.86
N ALA A 67 41.51 -7.68 21.17
CA ALA A 67 40.41 -6.89 21.73
C ALA A 67 40.41 -5.43 21.25
N ASP A 68 41.58 -4.76 21.25
CA ASP A 68 41.71 -3.37 20.78
C ASP A 68 41.42 -3.25 19.26
N LEU A 69 41.88 -4.23 18.47
CA LEU A 69 41.60 -4.29 17.03
C LEU A 69 40.11 -4.47 16.74
N LEU A 70 39.44 -5.36 17.46
CA LEU A 70 38.01 -5.63 17.33
C LEU A 70 37.16 -4.46 17.84
N ALA A 71 37.53 -3.82 18.94
CA ALA A 71 36.85 -2.62 19.45
C ALA A 71 36.94 -1.46 18.45
N ALA A 72 38.12 -1.22 17.88
CA ALA A 72 38.30 -0.19 16.85
C ALA A 72 37.54 -0.51 15.55
N ASP A 73 37.38 -1.78 15.19
CA ASP A 73 36.59 -2.20 14.03
C ASP A 73 35.08 -2.02 14.28
N ALA A 74 34.60 -2.45 15.45
CA ALA A 74 33.21 -2.27 15.88
C ALA A 74 32.79 -0.80 15.84
N LEU A 75 33.62 0.13 16.33
CA LEU A 75 33.33 1.57 16.28
C LEU A 75 33.21 2.11 14.85
N ARG A 76 34.04 1.63 13.91
CA ARG A 76 33.92 2.00 12.49
C ARG A 76 32.63 1.46 11.88
N LEU A 77 32.27 0.22 12.21
CA LEU A 77 31.05 -0.42 11.71
C LEU A 77 29.79 0.27 12.25
N SER A 78 29.75 0.62 13.54
CA SER A 78 28.68 1.44 14.13
C SER A 78 28.56 2.79 13.44
N SER A 79 29.67 3.51 13.25
CA SER A 79 29.63 4.83 12.59
C SER A 79 29.14 4.76 11.13
N ALA A 80 29.50 3.71 10.39
CA ALA A 80 28.97 3.47 9.04
C ALA A 80 27.48 3.09 9.05
N LEU A 81 27.03 2.32 10.05
CA LEU A 81 25.63 1.98 10.26
C LEU A 81 24.79 3.21 10.61
N ASP A 82 25.27 4.09 11.50
CA ASP A 82 24.57 5.33 11.89
C ASP A 82 24.34 6.24 10.66
N GLN A 83 25.35 6.37 9.80
CA GLN A 83 25.25 7.09 8.52
C GLN A 83 24.22 6.44 7.59
N ALA A 84 24.23 5.11 7.45
CA ALA A 84 23.26 4.39 6.63
C ALA A 84 21.82 4.53 7.17
N MET A 85 21.65 4.48 8.49
CA MET A 85 20.34 4.64 9.14
C MET A 85 19.79 6.06 8.97
N ALA A 86 20.63 7.09 9.03
CA ALA A 86 20.22 8.49 8.78
C ALA A 86 19.75 8.72 7.33
N LEU A 87 20.33 7.99 6.36
CA LEU A 87 19.86 7.99 4.98
C LEU A 87 18.52 7.25 4.81
N ILE A 88 18.35 6.12 5.51
CA ILE A 88 17.12 5.33 5.48
C ILE A 88 15.95 6.05 6.17
N SER A 89 16.16 6.71 7.31
CA SER A 89 15.08 7.42 8.02
C SER A 89 14.42 8.49 7.14
N GLY A 90 15.24 9.27 6.41
CA GLY A 90 14.76 10.24 5.41
C GLY A 90 14.00 9.65 4.21
N CYS A 91 13.98 8.32 4.05
CA CYS A 91 13.19 7.61 3.05
C CYS A 91 11.88 7.02 3.60
N VAL A 92 11.77 6.87 4.93
CA VAL A 92 10.65 6.18 5.61
C VAL A 92 9.75 7.16 6.37
N GLU A 93 10.29 8.27 6.88
CA GLU A 93 9.50 9.34 7.51
C GLU A 93 8.80 10.20 6.43
N LYS A 94 7.49 10.03 6.29
CA LYS A 94 6.57 10.80 5.42
C LYS A 94 5.26 11.08 6.15
#